data_AF-A0A0S7WYI4-F1
#
_entry.id   AF-A0A0S7WYI4-F1
#
_cell.length_a   1.000
_cell.length_b   1.000
_cell.length_c   1.000
_cell.angle_alpha   90.00
_cell.angle_beta   90.00
_cell.angle_gamma   90.00
#
_symmetry.space_group_name_H-M   'P 1'
#
loop_
_entity.id
_entity.type
_entity.pdbx_description
1 polymer ?
#
loop_
_entity_poly.entity_id
_entity_poly.type
_entity_poly.pdbx_seq_one_letter_code
_entity_poly.pdbx_strand_id
1 'polypeptide(L)'
;MAKKVSRQPTLKEIEGLLGRQTVVILNAVDQKLNKTEISVNKKISKLTTSIDKFLKKTTDLDDEIALMKADLKRVKAVLKEKLGVALD
;
A
#
# COMPACT_ATOMS: atom_id res chain seq x y z
N MET A 1 28.90 -45.92 32.40
CA MET A 1 28.01 -44.84 31.96
C MET A 1 26.59 -45.19 32.40
N ALA A 2 26.03 -44.50 33.40
CA ALA A 2 24.70 -44.83 33.91
C ALA A 2 23.62 -44.39 32.92
N LYS A 3 22.80 -45.35 32.48
CA LYS A 3 21.68 -45.15 31.57
C LYS A 3 20.62 -44.29 32.30
N LYS A 4 20.40 -43.05 31.86
CA LYS A 4 19.32 -42.19 32.40
C LYS A 4 17.99 -42.89 32.17
N VAL A 5 17.37 -43.38 33.24
CA VAL A 5 16.01 -43.92 33.23
C VAL A 5 15.07 -42.73 33.02
N SER A 6 14.35 -42.69 31.90
CA SER A 6 13.36 -41.64 31.64
C SER A 6 12.13 -41.88 32.53
N ARG A 7 12.01 -41.13 33.62
CA ARG A 7 10.77 -41.03 34.39
C ARG A 7 9.68 -40.40 33.52
N GLN A 8 8.49 -40.99 33.53
CA GLN A 8 7.32 -40.36 32.91
C GLN A 8 6.94 -39.09 33.69
N PRO A 9 6.62 -37.98 33.01
CA PRO A 9 6.20 -36.75 33.66
C PRO A 9 4.86 -36.95 34.36
N THR A 10 4.70 -36.28 35.49
CA THR A 10 3.45 -36.22 36.25
C THR A 10 2.44 -35.32 35.53
N LEU A 11 1.16 -35.51 35.82
CA LEU A 11 0.08 -34.70 35.23
C LEU A 11 0.30 -33.18 35.44
N LYS A 12 0.78 -32.78 36.62
CA LYS A 12 1.10 -31.38 36.96
C LYS A 12 2.28 -30.82 36.15
N GLU A 13 3.29 -31.64 35.88
CA GLU A 13 4.43 -31.24 35.03
C GLU A 13 3.97 -31.03 33.58
N ILE A 14 3.08 -31.89 33.08
CA ILE A 14 2.48 -31.77 31.75
C ILE A 14 1.63 -30.50 31.66
N GLU A 15 0.76 -30.24 32.65
CA GLU A 15 -0.06 -29.02 32.70
C GLU A 15 0.80 -27.75 32.70
N GLY A 16 1.88 -27.72 33.48
CA GLY A 16 2.83 -26.59 33.49
C GLY A 16 3.61 -26.45 32.17
N LEU A 17 3.90 -27.54 31.46
CA LEU A 17 4.51 -27.48 30.12
C LEU A 17 3.53 -26.93 29.08
N LEU A 18 2.28 -27.40 29.10
CA LEU A 18 1.23 -26.92 28.21
C LEU A 18 0.95 -25.43 28.44
N GLY A 19 0.83 -24.98 29.69
CA GLY A 19 0.64 -23.56 30.00
C GLY A 19 1.78 -22.68 29.45
N ARG A 20 3.04 -23.11 29.62
CA ARG A 20 4.19 -22.41 29.02
C ARG A 20 4.15 -22.39 27.51
N GLN A 21 3.78 -23.51 26.89
CA GLN A 21 3.65 -23.61 25.44
C GLN A 21 2.55 -22.68 24.91
N THR A 22 1.39 -22.61 25.58
CA THR A 22 0.31 -21.68 25.24
C THR A 22 0.80 -20.23 25.25
N VAL A 23 1.54 -19.82 26.29
CA VAL A 23 2.10 -18.45 26.37
C VAL A 23 3.06 -18.17 25.21
N VAL A 24 3.96 -19.11 24.89
CA VAL A 24 4.90 -18.95 23.77
C VAL A 24 4.18 -18.85 22.43
N ILE A 25 3.15 -19.67 22.21
CA ILE A 25 2.33 -19.64 20.99
C ILE A 25 1.61 -18.31 20.87
N LEU A 26 0.93 -17.85 21.93
CA LEU A 26 0.20 -16.59 21.92
C LEU A 26 1.14 -15.41 21.61
N ASN A 27 2.31 -15.36 22.26
CA ASN A 27 3.32 -14.33 21.96
C ASN A 27 3.82 -14.38 20.51
N ALA A 28 4.03 -15.57 19.95
CA ALA A 28 4.45 -15.72 18.56
C ALA A 28 3.35 -15.28 17.58
N VAL A 29 2.08 -15.56 17.90
CA VAL A 29 0.91 -15.11 17.13
C VAL A 29 0.81 -13.58 17.18
N ASP A 30 0.92 -12.97 18.35
CA ASP A 30 0.89 -11.51 18.52
C ASP A 30 2.00 -10.83 17.70
N GLN A 31 3.22 -11.37 17.75
CA GLN A 31 4.32 -10.86 16.93
C GLN A 31 4.05 -10.97 15.43
N LYS A 32 3.42 -12.07 14.98
CA LYS A 32 3.05 -12.25 13.57
C LYS A 32 1.96 -11.26 13.16
N LEU A 33 0.94 -11.06 13.99
CA LEU A 33 -0.13 -10.10 13.74
C LEU A 33 0.41 -8.67 13.66
N ASN A 34 1.26 -8.26 14.61
CA ASN A 34 1.90 -6.95 14.60
C ASN A 34 2.73 -6.72 13.32
N LYS A 35 3.51 -7.72 12.89
CA LYS A 35 4.27 -7.64 11.62
C LYS A 35 3.35 -7.51 10.41
N THR A 36 2.23 -8.25 10.40
CA THR A 36 1.23 -8.16 9.34
C THR A 36 0.58 -6.78 9.31
N GLU A 37 0.17 -6.25 10.46
CA GLU A 37 -0.43 -4.91 10.58
C GLU A 37 0.51 -3.82 10.06
N ILE A 38 1.77 -3.83 10.48
CA ILE A 38 2.79 -2.88 9.99
C ILE A 38 2.94 -2.98 8.46
N SER A 39 2.97 -4.19 7.91
CA SER A 39 3.10 -4.43 6.47
C SER A 39 1.88 -3.91 5.70
N VAL A 40 0.68 -4.15 6.21
CA VAL A 40 -0.57 -3.66 5.64
C VAL A 40 -0.61 -2.14 5.66
N ASN A 41 -0.34 -1.51 6.81
CA ASN A 41 -0.30 -0.05 6.94
C ASN A 41 0.70 0.57 5.96
N LYS A 42 1.90 -0.02 5.83
CA LYS A 42 2.90 0.46 4.85
C LYS A 42 2.40 0.36 3.40
N LYS A 43 1.68 -0.70 3.04
CA LYS A 43 1.09 -0.84 1.70
C LYS A 43 -0.03 0.18 1.47
N ILE A 44 -0.88 0.40 2.46
CA ILE A 44 -1.95 1.41 2.41
C ILE A 44 -1.35 2.80 2.22
N SER A 45 -0.36 3.20 3.04
CA SER A 45 0.29 4.51 2.90
C SER A 45 0.91 4.70 1.52
N LYS A 46 1.59 3.68 0.97
CA LYS A 46 2.14 3.73 -0.40
C LYS A 46 1.04 3.89 -1.45
N LEU A 47 -0.08 3.19 -1.29
CA LEU A 47 -1.22 3.30 -2.19
C LEU A 47 -1.81 4.71 -2.14
N THR A 48 -2.05 5.26 -0.95
CA THR A 48 -2.52 6.65 -0.78
C THR A 48 -1.62 7.64 -1.51
N THR A 49 -0.31 7.59 -1.28
CA THR A 49 0.64 8.48 -1.97
C THR A 49 0.64 8.28 -3.49
N SER A 50 0.42 7.06 -3.96
CA SER A 50 0.38 6.78 -5.41
C SER A 50 -0.89 7.35 -6.05
N ILE A 51 -2.02 7.26 -5.33
CA ILE A 51 -3.29 7.87 -5.74
C ILE A 51 -3.14 9.40 -5.76
N ASP A 52 -2.55 10.03 -4.73
CA ASP A 52 -2.34 11.48 -4.71
C ASP A 52 -1.53 11.96 -5.92
N LYS A 53 -0.45 11.24 -6.25
CA LYS A 53 0.36 11.55 -7.44
C LYS A 53 -0.41 11.36 -8.74
N PHE A 54 -1.22 10.31 -8.83
CA PHE A 54 -2.03 10.04 -10.00
C PHE A 54 -3.06 11.15 -10.21
N LEU A 55 -3.80 11.53 -9.16
CA LEU A 55 -4.77 12.61 -9.21
C LEU A 55 -4.13 13.93 -9.62
N LYS A 56 -2.98 14.28 -9.02
CA LYS A 56 -2.23 15.48 -9.42
C LYS A 56 -1.89 15.44 -10.90
N LYS A 57 -1.34 14.33 -11.40
CA LYS A 57 -0.99 14.18 -12.81
C LYS A 57 -2.21 14.32 -13.72
N THR A 58 -3.37 13.80 -13.33
CA THR A 58 -4.62 13.95 -14.09
C THR A 58 -5.06 15.41 -14.14
N THR A 59 -5.03 16.12 -13.00
CA THR A 59 -5.35 17.55 -12.96
C THR A 59 -4.38 18.38 -13.80
N ASP A 60 -3.07 18.13 -13.68
CA ASP A 60 -2.05 18.82 -14.46
C ASP A 60 -2.27 18.63 -15.98
N LEU A 61 -2.66 17.43 -16.41
CA LEU A 61 -3.00 17.14 -17.81
C LEU A 61 -4.27 17.85 -18.28
N ASP A 62 -5.31 17.90 -17.43
CA ASP A 62 -6.55 18.60 -17.77
C ASP A 62 -6.32 20.10 -17.95
N ASP A 63 -5.49 20.71 -17.10
CA ASP A 63 -5.09 22.11 -17.20
C ASP A 63 -4.27 22.37 -18.48
N GLU A 64 -3.31 21.51 -18.81
CA GLU A 64 -2.51 21.61 -20.04
C GLU A 64 -3.41 21.52 -21.28
N ILE A 65 -4.35 20.57 -21.32
CA ILE A 65 -5.31 20.43 -22.41
C ILE A 65 -6.20 21.68 -22.52
N ALA A 66 -6.61 22.28 -21.40
CA ALA A 66 -7.40 23.51 -21.40
C ALA A 66 -6.62 24.69 -22.02
N LEU A 67 -5.34 24.84 -21.65
CA LEU A 67 -4.45 25.85 -22.23
C LEU A 67 -4.24 25.61 -23.73
N MET A 68 -3.94 24.37 -24.13
CA MET A 68 -3.77 24.00 -25.54
C MET A 68 -5.03 24.30 -26.37
N LYS A 69 -6.23 24.01 -25.83
CA LYS A 69 -7.50 24.34 -26.49
C LYS A 69 -7.66 25.86 -26.67
N ALA A 70 -7.25 26.66 -25.69
CA ALA A 70 -7.31 28.11 -25.79
C ALA A 70 -6.35 28.65 -26.87
N ASP A 71 -5.13 28.14 -26.91
CA ASP A 71 -4.14 28.54 -27.92
C ASP A 71 -4.54 28.07 -29.32
N LEU A 72 -5.10 26.87 -29.46
CA LEU A 72 -5.67 26.40 -30.73
C LEU A 72 -6.79 27.32 -31.22
N LYS A 73 -7.68 27.80 -30.34
CA LYS A 73 -8.71 28.77 -30.72
C LYS A 73 -8.10 30.08 -31.21
N ARG A 74 -7.04 30.58 -30.55
CA ARG A 74 -6.33 31.80 -30.98
C ARG A 74 -5.68 31.61 -32.35
N VAL A 75 -4.98 30.50 -32.56
CA VAL A 75 -4.36 30.19 -33.85
C VAL A 75 -5.41 30.08 -34.95
N LYS A 76 -6.51 29.34 -34.71
CA LYS A 76 -7.64 29.26 -35.66
C LYS A 76 -8.19 30.65 -36.00
N ALA A 77 -8.34 31.54 -35.02
CA ALA A 77 -8.80 32.91 -35.25
C ALA A 77 -7.82 33.73 -36.11
N VAL A 78 -6.51 33.68 -35.79
CA VAL A 78 -5.47 34.39 -36.55
C VAL A 78 -5.38 33.89 -37.99
N LEU A 79 -5.47 32.58 -38.22
CA LEU A 79 -5.45 32.00 -39.56
C LEU A 79 -6.68 32.43 -40.38
N LYS A 80 -7.86 32.49 -39.74
CA LYS A 80 -9.08 32.99 -40.39
C LYS A 80 -8.96 34.48 -40.73
N GLU A 81 -8.46 35.30 -39.82
CA GLU A 81 -8.36 36.75 -39.98
C GLU A 81 -7.27 37.17 -40.98
N LYS A 82 -6.09 36.56 -40.90
CA LYS A 82 -4.93 36.97 -41.72
C LYS A 82 -4.82 36.24 -43.04
N LEU A 83 -5.26 34.98 -43.11
CA LEU A 83 -5.06 34.14 -44.30
C LEU A 83 -6.39 33.71 -44.96
N GLY A 84 -7.54 34.05 -44.37
CA GLY A 84 -8.86 33.69 -44.91
C GLY A 84 -9.18 32.19 -44.87
N VAL A 85 -8.37 31.38 -44.17
CA VAL A 85 -8.55 29.92 -44.09
C VAL A 85 -9.41 29.59 -42.87
N ALA A 86 -10.55 28.94 -43.09
CA ALA A 86 -11.36 28.36 -42.02
C ALA A 86 -10.89 26.92 -41.72
N LEU A 87 -10.50 26.67 -40.47
CA LEU A 87 -10.14 25.34 -39.97
C LEU A 87 -11.25 24.87 -39.02
N ASP A 88 -12.10 23.97 -39.51
CA ASP A 88 -13.17 23.32 -38.73
C ASP A 88 -12.59 22.47 -37.59
#